data_AF-A0A3P6CWK5-F1
#
_entry.id   AF-A0A3P6CWK5-F1
#
_cell.length_a   1.000
_cell.length_b   1.000
_cell.length_c   1.000
_cell.angle_alpha   90.00
_cell.angle_beta   90.00
_cell.angle_gamma   90.00
#
_symmetry.space_group_name_H-M   'P 1'
#
loop_
_entity.id
_entity.type
_entity.pdbx_description
1 polymer ?
#
loop_
_entity_poly.entity_id
_entity_poly.type
_entity_poly.pdbx_seq_one_letter_code
_entity_poly.pdbx_strand_id
1 'polypeptide(L)'
;MYKESGLKSEVVDRLDNVAFHPMFQTVNGASYSLMQLHDHINRDSLSDGNYSFFPYLGFASGLFIFGIHFFLLVSLTSGYFWAFLLFLVLAVDESGISGSDVKDTSWISWFCNLRGNELFCQIDDYYIQDHFNLCGLIHQVPYYDYALDLILDVDCTHGERFTEKQYELVESAAEMLYGMIHARYILTSQGLASMLDKYKNYAFGRCPRVDCCRQPCLPIGQSDIPLASTIKIYCPKCEDVYYPRSKYQANIDGAYFGTTFPHLFLMTYEDLKPQKASQS
;
A
#
# COMPACT_ATOMS: atom_id res chain seq x y z
N MET A 1 46.68 -17.95 -1.25
CA MET A 1 46.12 -16.91 -2.14
C MET A 1 45.33 -17.59 -3.25
N TYR A 2 44.00 -17.61 -3.14
CA TYR A 2 43.10 -17.99 -4.24
C TYR A 2 42.23 -16.79 -4.61
N LYS A 3 41.81 -16.72 -5.87
CA LYS A 3 41.16 -15.54 -6.48
C LYS A 3 39.69 -15.40 -6.04
N GLU A 4 39.36 -14.39 -5.24
CA GLU A 4 37.97 -13.98 -4.97
C GLU A 4 37.46 -12.88 -5.93
N SER A 5 38.33 -12.33 -6.79
CA SER A 5 38.01 -11.16 -7.61
C SER A 5 37.16 -11.43 -8.87
N GLY A 6 36.80 -12.69 -9.15
CA GLY A 6 36.04 -13.05 -10.36
C GLY A 6 34.52 -13.10 -10.18
N LEU A 7 34.02 -13.33 -8.97
CA LEU A 7 32.58 -13.58 -8.73
C LEU A 7 31.79 -12.30 -8.41
N LYS A 8 32.47 -11.21 -8.02
CA LYS A 8 31.81 -9.94 -7.67
C LYS A 8 31.31 -9.16 -8.90
N SER A 9 31.96 -9.28 -10.06
CA SER A 9 31.48 -8.62 -11.28
C SER A 9 30.24 -9.29 -11.86
N GLU A 10 30.21 -10.62 -11.96
CA GLU A 10 29.07 -11.36 -12.54
C GLU A 10 27.74 -11.20 -11.77
N VAL A 11 27.78 -10.86 -10.48
CA VAL A 11 26.56 -10.60 -9.69
C VAL A 11 26.08 -9.14 -9.88
N VAL A 12 27.01 -8.18 -9.94
CA VAL A 12 26.70 -6.76 -10.17
C VAL A 12 26.18 -6.57 -11.61
N ASP A 13 26.88 -7.10 -12.61
CA ASP A 13 26.49 -7.04 -14.03
C ASP A 13 25.12 -7.71 -14.30
N ARG A 14 24.66 -8.63 -13.44
CA ARG A 14 23.32 -9.24 -13.52
C ARG A 14 22.22 -8.38 -12.91
N LEU A 15 22.52 -7.56 -11.90
CA LEU A 15 21.57 -6.65 -11.30
C LEU A 15 21.39 -5.39 -12.16
N ASP A 16 22.48 -4.89 -12.76
CA ASP A 16 22.47 -3.70 -13.62
C ASP A 16 21.76 -3.92 -14.98
N ASN A 17 21.62 -5.19 -15.42
CA ASN A 17 20.98 -5.56 -16.69
C ASN A 17 19.53 -6.08 -16.55
N VAL A 18 19.01 -6.23 -15.33
CA VAL A 18 17.57 -6.52 -15.14
C VAL A 18 16.84 -5.19 -15.18
N ALA A 19 15.96 -5.03 -16.17
CA ALA A 19 15.03 -3.91 -16.22
C ALA A 19 14.13 -3.96 -14.97
N PHE A 20 14.45 -3.14 -13.97
CA PHE A 20 13.55 -2.80 -12.88
C PHE A 20 12.27 -2.28 -13.51
N HIS A 21 11.22 -3.09 -13.51
CA HIS A 21 9.93 -2.71 -14.04
C HIS A 21 9.24 -1.91 -12.95
N PRO A 22 9.16 -0.57 -13.03
CA PRO A 22 8.64 0.21 -11.93
C PRO A 22 7.14 -0.04 -11.81
N MET A 23 6.57 0.10 -10.61
CA MET A 23 5.14 -0.10 -10.38
C MET A 23 4.30 1.08 -10.90
N PHE A 24 4.53 1.50 -12.14
CA PHE A 24 3.84 2.61 -12.77
C PHE A 24 2.38 2.27 -13.10
N GLN A 25 1.45 3.01 -12.50
CA GLN A 25 0.12 3.20 -13.07
C GLN A 25 0.24 4.22 -14.21
N THR A 26 0.37 3.75 -15.46
CA THR A 26 0.39 4.63 -16.62
C THR A 26 -0.98 5.29 -16.82
N VAL A 27 -1.07 6.59 -16.54
CA VAL A 27 -2.13 7.47 -17.03
C VAL A 27 -1.47 8.57 -17.86
N ASN A 28 -1.79 8.60 -19.16
CA ASN A 28 -1.46 9.69 -20.10
C ASN A 28 0.02 10.12 -20.24
N GLY A 29 0.97 9.19 -20.10
CA GLY A 29 2.31 9.33 -20.70
C GLY A 29 3.26 10.33 -20.03
N ALA A 30 2.97 10.76 -18.80
CA ALA A 30 3.89 11.50 -17.95
C ALA A 30 4.19 10.68 -16.68
N SER A 31 5.48 10.51 -16.38
CA SER A 31 5.93 9.95 -15.10
C SER A 31 5.84 11.05 -14.05
N TYR A 32 5.09 10.80 -12.98
CA TYR A 32 5.06 11.62 -11.78
C TYR A 32 5.30 10.70 -10.58
N SER A 33 6.15 11.12 -9.63
CA SER A 33 6.22 10.44 -8.32
C SER A 33 4.83 10.48 -7.67
N LEU A 34 4.45 9.40 -6.99
CA LEU A 34 3.13 9.29 -6.34
C LEU A 34 2.86 10.40 -5.32
N MET A 35 3.93 10.97 -4.73
CA MET A 35 3.86 12.11 -3.82
C MET A 35 3.59 13.43 -4.58
N GLN A 36 4.15 13.61 -5.79
CA GLN A 36 3.87 14.78 -6.64
C GLN A 36 2.45 14.76 -7.24
N LEU A 37 1.88 13.57 -7.48
CA LEU A 37 0.54 13.43 -8.04
C LEU A 37 -0.54 14.03 -7.10
N HIS A 38 -0.35 13.91 -5.78
CA HIS A 38 -1.26 14.47 -4.78
C HIS A 38 -1.24 16.02 -4.77
N ASP A 39 -0.06 16.62 -4.99
CA ASP A 39 0.14 18.07 -5.05
C ASP A 39 -0.34 18.72 -6.37
N HIS A 40 -0.42 17.95 -7.47
CA HIS A 40 -0.98 18.42 -8.73
C HIS A 40 -2.51 18.29 -8.81
N ILE A 41 -3.09 17.20 -8.28
CA ILE A 41 -4.55 16.98 -8.28
C ILE A 41 -5.29 18.13 -7.55
N ASN A 42 -4.67 18.71 -6.51
CA ASN A 42 -5.23 19.87 -5.79
C ASN A 42 -5.08 21.22 -6.51
N ARG A 43 -4.34 21.32 -7.64
CA ARG A 43 -4.16 22.58 -8.39
C ARG A 43 -4.94 22.67 -9.69
N ASP A 44 -5.20 21.57 -10.39
CA ASP A 44 -5.78 21.61 -11.75
C ASP A 44 -7.32 21.57 -11.81
N SER A 45 -8.02 21.66 -10.67
CA SER A 45 -9.50 21.66 -10.62
C SER A 45 -10.16 22.98 -11.09
N LEU A 46 -9.43 23.83 -11.83
CA LEU A 46 -9.88 25.14 -12.35
C LEU A 46 -9.47 25.37 -13.81
N SER A 47 -9.93 24.53 -14.74
CA SER A 47 -10.33 24.99 -16.09
C SER A 47 -11.13 23.95 -16.88
N ASP A 48 -11.99 24.47 -17.75
CA ASP A 48 -12.59 23.87 -18.95
C ASP A 48 -13.40 22.57 -18.81
N GLY A 49 -14.73 22.75 -18.78
CA GLY A 49 -15.69 21.67 -19.06
C GLY A 49 -16.05 21.57 -20.54
N ASN A 50 -16.61 20.42 -20.96
CA ASN A 50 -17.70 20.39 -21.92
C ASN A 50 -18.48 19.05 -21.90
N TYR A 51 -19.77 19.16 -22.23
CA TYR A 51 -20.81 18.12 -22.21
C TYR A 51 -20.47 16.91 -23.10
N SER A 52 -20.72 15.64 -22.70
CA SER A 52 -22.01 14.91 -22.81
C SER A 52 -21.79 13.43 -22.36
N PHE A 53 -22.75 12.51 -22.12
CA PHE A 53 -24.22 12.47 -22.28
C PHE A 53 -24.87 11.52 -21.22
N PHE A 54 -26.08 10.99 -21.51
CA PHE A 54 -26.94 10.09 -20.71
C PHE A 54 -27.14 8.69 -21.37
N PRO A 55 -27.94 7.72 -20.84
CA PRO A 55 -28.69 7.65 -19.56
C PRO A 55 -28.55 6.33 -18.74
N TYR A 56 -29.05 6.29 -17.48
CA TYR A 56 -30.25 5.51 -17.05
C TYR A 56 -30.47 5.50 -15.52
N LEU A 57 -31.76 5.50 -15.10
CA LEU A 57 -32.31 5.46 -13.72
C LEU A 57 -31.97 6.67 -12.81
N GLY A 58 -32.90 7.26 -12.04
CA GLY A 58 -34.35 7.07 -11.99
C GLY A 58 -35.00 7.69 -10.74
N PHE A 59 -35.98 8.58 -10.92
CA PHE A 59 -37.04 8.95 -9.97
C PHE A 59 -36.67 9.30 -8.50
N ALA A 60 -36.27 10.56 -8.21
CA ALA A 60 -36.64 11.29 -6.97
C ALA A 60 -36.10 12.75 -6.90
N SER A 61 -36.63 13.70 -7.68
CA SER A 61 -36.17 15.12 -7.56
C SER A 61 -37.18 16.23 -7.92
N GLY A 62 -38.40 15.89 -8.35
CA GLY A 62 -39.37 16.87 -8.87
C GLY A 62 -39.79 17.96 -7.89
N LEU A 63 -39.88 17.68 -6.58
CA LEU A 63 -40.29 18.67 -5.57
C LEU A 63 -39.11 19.45 -4.96
N PHE A 64 -37.91 18.85 -4.95
CA PHE A 64 -36.73 19.47 -4.33
C PHE A 64 -36.15 20.59 -5.20
N ILE A 65 -36.13 20.37 -6.52
CA ILE A 65 -35.59 21.35 -7.49
C ILE A 65 -36.50 22.58 -7.59
N PHE A 66 -37.83 22.41 -7.58
CA PHE A 66 -38.77 23.55 -7.56
C PHE A 66 -38.65 24.38 -6.28
N GLY A 67 -38.42 23.74 -5.12
CA GLY A 67 -38.14 24.45 -3.87
C GLY A 67 -36.89 25.32 -3.97
N ILE A 68 -35.77 24.75 -4.45
CA ILE A 68 -34.49 25.47 -4.62
C ILE A 68 -34.62 26.61 -5.64
N HIS A 69 -35.27 26.38 -6.79
CA HIS A 69 -35.44 27.43 -7.81
C HIS A 69 -36.34 28.59 -7.33
N PHE A 70 -37.39 28.30 -6.57
CA PHE A 70 -38.24 29.32 -5.97
C PHE A 70 -37.49 30.13 -4.90
N PHE A 71 -36.70 29.46 -4.05
CA PHE A 71 -35.89 30.13 -3.03
C PHE A 71 -34.81 31.04 -3.64
N LEU A 72 -34.08 30.55 -4.66
CA LEU A 72 -33.06 31.33 -5.37
C LEU A 72 -33.64 32.56 -6.09
N LEU A 73 -34.83 32.45 -6.67
CA LEU A 73 -35.53 33.59 -7.28
C LEU A 73 -35.91 34.67 -6.25
N VAL A 74 -36.36 34.27 -5.05
CA VAL A 74 -36.69 35.21 -3.97
C VAL A 74 -35.42 35.86 -3.38
N SER A 75 -34.32 35.13 -3.26
CA SER A 75 -33.05 35.67 -2.75
C SER A 75 -32.36 36.66 -3.69
N LEU A 76 -32.52 36.52 -5.00
CA LEU A 76 -31.90 37.42 -6.00
C LEU A 76 -32.54 38.81 -6.06
N THR A 77 -33.78 38.98 -5.63
CA THR A 77 -34.48 40.29 -5.69
C THR A 77 -34.37 41.15 -4.43
N SER A 78 -33.78 40.64 -3.34
CA SER A 78 -33.83 41.29 -2.01
C SER A 78 -32.47 41.75 -1.44
N GLY A 79 -31.39 41.74 -2.22
CA GLY A 79 -30.08 42.25 -1.78
C GLY A 79 -29.32 41.38 -0.74
N TYR A 80 -29.96 40.35 -0.17
CA TYR A 80 -29.38 39.43 0.81
C TYR A 80 -28.45 38.37 0.22
N PHE A 81 -28.04 38.49 -1.04
CA PHE A 81 -27.10 37.55 -1.68
C PHE A 81 -25.78 37.41 -0.88
N TRP A 82 -25.28 38.52 -0.32
CA TRP A 82 -24.12 38.52 0.58
C TRP A 82 -24.38 37.79 1.91
N ALA A 83 -25.61 37.83 2.44
CA ALA A 83 -25.98 37.08 3.64
C ALA A 83 -26.13 35.58 3.34
N PHE A 84 -26.59 35.21 2.14
CA PHE A 84 -26.60 33.82 1.68
C PHE A 84 -25.19 33.28 1.42
N LEU A 85 -24.29 34.11 0.87
CA LEU A 85 -22.86 33.78 0.74
C LEU A 85 -22.19 33.66 2.11
N LEU A 86 -22.49 34.54 3.06
CA LEU A 86 -22.01 34.44 4.44
C LEU A 86 -22.55 33.19 5.15
N PHE A 87 -23.82 32.84 4.95
CA PHE A 87 -24.41 31.61 5.47
C PHE A 87 -23.79 30.36 4.83
N LEU A 88 -23.46 30.40 3.53
CA LEU A 88 -22.75 29.31 2.85
C LEU A 88 -21.31 29.17 3.35
N VAL A 89 -20.60 30.28 3.57
CA VAL A 89 -19.24 30.29 4.16
C VAL A 89 -19.26 29.77 5.60
N LEU A 90 -20.23 30.17 6.42
CA LEU A 90 -20.41 29.67 7.79
C LEU A 90 -20.85 28.19 7.82
N ALA A 91 -21.67 27.74 6.85
CA ALA A 91 -22.07 26.33 6.74
C ALA A 91 -20.91 25.42 6.24
N VAL A 92 -19.98 25.96 5.45
CA VAL A 92 -18.71 25.28 5.15
C VAL A 92 -17.84 25.18 6.41
N ASP A 93 -17.80 26.22 7.23
CA ASP A 93 -17.04 26.23 8.49
C ASP A 93 -17.64 25.28 9.56
N GLU A 94 -18.95 25.05 9.57
CA GLU A 94 -19.59 24.03 10.43
C GLU A 94 -19.40 22.59 9.89
N SER A 95 -19.01 22.43 8.62
CA SER A 95 -18.40 21.19 8.11
C SER A 95 -16.89 21.10 8.39
N GLY A 96 -16.39 21.96 9.28
CA GLY A 96 -15.01 21.99 9.76
C GLY A 96 -14.56 20.63 10.24
N ILE A 97 -13.81 19.95 9.37
CA ILE A 97 -12.89 18.88 9.74
C ILE A 97 -12.05 19.46 10.87
N SER A 98 -12.24 18.93 12.08
CA SER A 98 -11.54 19.40 13.28
C SER A 98 -10.04 19.37 13.01
N GLY A 99 -9.41 20.54 12.98
CA GLY A 99 -7.97 20.72 12.84
C GLY A 99 -7.22 20.23 14.06
N SER A 100 -7.25 18.92 14.28
CA SER A 100 -6.63 18.18 15.37
C SER A 100 -6.01 16.92 14.78
N ASP A 101 -4.70 16.79 14.92
CA ASP A 101 -3.87 15.70 14.38
C ASP A 101 -3.82 15.60 12.83
N VAL A 102 -3.28 16.64 12.18
CA VAL A 102 -2.34 16.36 11.07
C VAL A 102 -1.06 15.83 11.73
N LYS A 103 -1.09 14.54 12.08
CA LYS A 103 0.15 13.80 12.28
C LYS A 103 0.73 13.58 10.90
N ASP A 104 1.96 14.06 10.69
CA ASP A 104 2.74 13.67 9.53
C ASP A 104 2.69 12.14 9.43
N THR A 105 2.14 11.66 8.32
CA THR A 105 1.89 10.22 8.15
C THR A 105 3.22 9.57 7.81
N SER A 106 3.79 8.82 8.75
CA SER A 106 5.09 8.18 8.58
C SER A 106 5.15 7.33 7.32
N TRP A 107 6.35 7.20 6.73
CA TRP A 107 6.57 6.44 5.50
C TRP A 107 5.97 5.03 5.60
N ILE A 108 6.16 4.35 6.73
CA ILE A 108 5.60 3.01 7.00
C ILE A 108 4.07 3.00 6.96
N SER A 109 3.45 4.03 7.56
CA SER A 109 1.99 4.16 7.57
C SER A 109 1.43 4.49 6.19
N TRP A 110 2.10 5.39 5.46
CA TRP A 110 1.78 5.70 4.07
C TRP A 110 1.89 4.45 3.18
N PHE A 111 3.03 3.77 3.20
CA PHE A 111 3.31 2.58 2.38
C PHE A 111 2.30 1.45 2.62
N CYS A 112 1.98 1.15 3.89
CA CYS A 112 1.00 0.10 4.22
C CYS A 112 -0.44 0.45 3.83
N ASN A 113 -0.76 1.74 3.64
CA ASN A 113 -2.06 2.21 3.20
C ASN A 113 -2.16 2.42 1.68
N LEU A 114 -1.07 2.25 0.92
CA LEU A 114 -1.11 2.28 -0.54
C LEU A 114 -1.99 1.16 -1.09
N ARG A 115 -2.71 1.46 -2.18
CA ARG A 115 -3.59 0.52 -2.87
C ARG A 115 -2.78 -0.65 -3.44
N GLY A 116 -3.08 -1.86 -2.98
CA GLY A 116 -2.32 -3.08 -3.27
C GLY A 116 -1.50 -3.58 -2.08
N ASN A 117 -1.12 -2.72 -1.14
CA ASN A 117 -0.28 -3.07 0.01
C ASN A 117 -1.09 -3.55 1.23
N GLU A 118 -2.38 -3.88 1.05
CA GLU A 118 -3.27 -4.24 2.18
C GLU A 118 -2.87 -5.56 2.88
N LEU A 119 -1.92 -6.32 2.31
CA LEU A 119 -1.34 -7.52 2.89
C LEU A 119 -0.27 -7.23 3.95
N PHE A 120 0.42 -6.09 3.90
CA PHE A 120 1.49 -5.74 4.85
C PHE A 120 0.93 -5.36 6.23
N CYS A 121 1.64 -5.70 7.31
CA CYS A 121 1.48 -5.01 8.59
C CYS A 121 2.49 -3.86 8.69
N GLN A 122 2.17 -2.86 9.52
CA GLN A 122 3.15 -1.83 9.90
C GLN A 122 4.17 -2.48 10.85
N ILE A 123 5.45 -2.31 10.54
CA ILE A 123 6.58 -2.74 11.37
C ILE A 123 6.84 -1.65 12.41
N ASP A 124 7.19 -2.05 13.63
CA ASP A 124 7.59 -1.13 14.70
C ASP A 124 8.98 -0.53 14.41
N ASP A 125 9.12 0.79 14.48
CA ASP A 125 10.39 1.50 14.27
C ASP A 125 11.52 0.94 15.15
N TYR A 126 11.21 0.51 16.39
CA TYR A 126 12.20 -0.10 17.29
C TYR A 126 12.76 -1.42 16.75
N TYR A 127 11.99 -2.18 15.95
CA TYR A 127 12.48 -3.39 15.30
C TYR A 127 13.45 -3.08 14.15
N ILE A 128 13.16 -2.01 13.41
CA ILE A 128 13.97 -1.55 12.27
C ILE A 128 15.28 -0.90 12.76
N GLN A 129 15.23 -0.10 13.82
CA GLN A 129 16.39 0.58 14.39
C GLN A 129 17.45 -0.38 14.98
N ASP A 130 17.05 -1.59 15.38
CA ASP A 130 18.01 -2.62 15.80
C ASP A 130 18.66 -3.30 14.59
N HIS A 131 19.88 -2.86 14.29
CA HIS A 131 20.73 -3.40 13.21
C HIS A 131 20.92 -4.93 13.25
N PHE A 132 20.77 -5.61 14.40
CA PHE A 132 20.84 -7.06 14.46
C PHE A 132 19.73 -7.72 13.63
N ASN A 133 18.50 -7.18 13.68
CA ASN A 133 17.36 -7.66 12.88
C ASN A 133 17.59 -7.45 11.38
N LEU A 134 18.36 -6.42 11.00
CA LEU A 134 18.65 -6.06 9.62
C LEU A 134 19.90 -6.75 9.03
N CYS A 135 20.57 -7.60 9.82
CA CYS A 135 21.84 -8.22 9.44
C CYS A 135 21.79 -8.90 8.05
N GLY A 136 22.76 -8.58 7.19
CA GLY A 136 22.89 -9.11 5.83
C GLY A 136 22.00 -8.47 4.76
N LEU A 137 21.09 -7.54 5.09
CA LEU A 137 20.27 -6.84 4.09
C LEU A 137 21.06 -5.78 3.29
N ILE A 138 22.06 -5.15 3.92
CA ILE A 138 22.98 -4.16 3.32
C ILE A 138 23.74 -4.65 2.08
N HIS A 139 23.84 -5.97 1.86
CA HIS A 139 24.47 -6.57 0.68
C HIS A 139 23.47 -7.02 -0.40
N GLN A 140 22.17 -6.83 -0.16
CA GLN A 140 21.08 -7.27 -1.04
C GLN A 140 20.26 -6.10 -1.59
N VAL A 141 20.22 -4.97 -0.89
CA VAL A 141 19.48 -3.77 -1.29
C VAL A 141 20.45 -2.67 -1.74
N PRO A 142 20.27 -2.06 -2.93
CA PRO A 142 21.04 -0.89 -3.34
C PRO A 142 20.65 0.35 -2.51
N TYR A 143 21.53 1.35 -2.40
CA TYR A 143 21.25 2.58 -1.64
C TYR A 143 20.77 2.37 -0.19
N TYR A 144 21.16 1.25 0.45
CA TYR A 144 20.63 0.77 1.73
C TYR A 144 20.48 1.85 2.82
N ASP A 145 21.51 2.68 3.04
CA ASP A 145 21.47 3.71 4.10
C ASP A 145 20.41 4.79 3.80
N TYR A 146 20.33 5.28 2.56
CA TYR A 146 19.31 6.23 2.12
C TYR A 146 17.90 5.64 2.12
N ALA A 147 17.77 4.36 1.77
CA ALA A 147 16.50 3.64 1.83
C ALA A 147 16.03 3.46 3.28
N LEU A 148 16.95 3.22 4.22
CA LEU A 148 16.66 3.10 5.64
C LEU A 148 16.28 4.44 6.28
N ASP A 149 17.01 5.52 5.96
CA ASP A 149 16.67 6.89 6.36
C ASP A 149 15.25 7.26 5.90
N LEU A 150 14.90 6.94 4.65
CA LEU A 150 13.56 7.20 4.09
C LEU A 150 12.45 6.40 4.78
N ILE A 151 12.68 5.12 5.11
CA ILE A 151 11.69 4.29 5.84
C ILE A 151 11.43 4.82 7.25
N LEU A 152 12.45 5.38 7.90
CA LEU A 152 12.41 5.86 9.28
C LEU A 152 12.07 7.36 9.40
N ASP A 153 11.70 8.02 8.31
CA ASP A 153 11.44 9.47 8.21
C ASP A 153 12.60 10.33 8.80
N VAL A 154 13.84 9.88 8.61
CA VAL A 154 15.04 10.58 9.06
C VAL A 154 15.46 11.61 8.01
N ASP A 155 15.53 12.88 8.41
CA ASP A 155 16.07 13.97 7.59
C ASP A 155 17.45 13.58 7.02
N CYS A 156 17.56 13.47 5.69
CA CYS A 156 18.76 12.98 5.02
C CYS A 156 20.00 13.80 5.40
N THR A 157 20.83 13.27 6.30
CA THR A 157 21.98 14.00 6.88
C THR A 157 23.08 14.35 5.87
N HIS A 158 23.00 13.77 4.67
CA HIS A 158 24.05 13.78 3.66
C HIS A 158 24.19 15.08 2.86
N GLY A 159 23.17 15.96 2.84
CA GLY A 159 23.25 17.27 2.18
C GLY A 159 23.42 17.27 0.65
N GLU A 160 23.50 16.09 0.03
CA GLU A 160 23.56 15.90 -1.41
C GLU A 160 22.16 16.03 -2.02
N ARG A 161 22.02 16.91 -3.03
CA ARG A 161 20.80 16.98 -3.83
C ARG A 161 20.84 15.87 -4.88
N PHE A 162 20.07 14.81 -4.67
CA PHE A 162 19.84 13.80 -5.69
C PHE A 162 19.13 14.41 -6.91
N THR A 163 19.40 13.83 -8.08
CA THR A 163 18.53 14.01 -9.26
C THR A 163 17.22 13.24 -9.06
N GLU A 164 16.16 13.65 -9.75
CA GLU A 164 14.84 12.99 -9.71
C GLU A 164 14.94 11.47 -9.95
N LYS A 165 15.71 11.06 -10.96
CA LYS A 165 15.97 9.64 -11.25
C LYS A 165 16.71 8.90 -10.13
N GLN A 166 17.54 9.58 -9.34
CA GLN A 166 18.18 8.95 -8.18
C GLN A 166 17.20 8.82 -7.00
N TYR A 167 16.27 9.77 -6.82
CA TYR A 167 15.18 9.62 -5.85
C TYR A 167 14.29 8.41 -6.19
N GLU A 168 13.90 8.22 -7.45
CA GLU A 168 13.13 7.03 -7.88
C GLU A 168 13.83 5.70 -7.52
N LEU A 169 15.16 5.65 -7.62
CA LEU A 169 15.96 4.47 -7.26
C LEU A 169 16.03 4.25 -5.74
N VAL A 170 16.06 5.34 -4.94
CA VAL A 170 16.01 5.26 -3.47
C VAL A 170 14.61 4.86 -3.00
N GLU A 171 13.53 5.40 -3.59
CA GLU A 171 12.15 4.97 -3.32
C GLU A 171 11.98 3.46 -3.58
N SER A 172 12.40 2.97 -4.76
CA SER A 172 12.34 1.54 -5.10
C SER A 172 13.21 0.67 -4.17
N ALA A 173 14.35 1.18 -3.70
CA ALA A 173 15.17 0.49 -2.72
C ALA A 173 14.51 0.44 -1.33
N ALA A 174 13.78 1.49 -0.93
CA ALA A 174 13.02 1.54 0.32
C ALA A 174 11.85 0.54 0.31
N GLU A 175 11.09 0.45 -0.80
CA GLU A 175 10.04 -0.58 -0.94
C GLU A 175 10.62 -2.00 -0.81
N MET A 176 11.76 -2.28 -1.47
CA MET A 176 12.44 -3.57 -1.41
C MET A 176 12.97 -3.86 0.00
N LEU A 177 13.61 -2.88 0.65
CA LEU A 177 14.13 -3.02 2.00
C LEU A 177 13.01 -3.30 2.99
N TYR A 178 11.96 -2.47 3.00
CA TYR A 178 10.81 -2.65 3.88
C TYR A 178 10.16 -4.02 3.67
N GLY A 179 10.00 -4.47 2.43
CA GLY A 179 9.51 -5.81 2.11
C GLY A 179 10.38 -6.94 2.69
N MET A 180 11.72 -6.83 2.56
CA MET A 180 12.65 -7.82 3.13
C MET A 180 12.68 -7.80 4.66
N ILE A 181 12.48 -6.64 5.30
CA ILE A 181 12.34 -6.53 6.76
C ILE A 181 11.00 -7.13 7.21
N HIS A 182 9.92 -6.86 6.49
CA HIS A 182 8.59 -7.39 6.76
C HIS A 182 8.59 -8.92 6.81
N ALA A 183 9.26 -9.58 5.86
CA ALA A 183 9.41 -11.04 5.83
C ALA A 183 10.06 -11.62 7.11
N ARG A 184 10.99 -10.87 7.73
CA ARG A 184 11.61 -11.24 9.01
C ARG A 184 10.69 -10.91 10.18
N TYR A 185 10.09 -9.71 10.17
CA TYR A 185 9.25 -9.20 11.24
C TYR A 185 8.03 -10.08 11.49
N ILE A 186 7.34 -10.56 10.45
CA ILE A 186 6.13 -11.40 10.59
C ILE A 186 6.40 -12.81 11.14
N LEU A 187 7.66 -13.18 11.37
CA LEU A 187 8.05 -14.39 12.09
C LEU A 187 8.31 -14.15 13.60
N THR A 188 8.31 -12.89 14.04
CA THR A 188 8.41 -12.51 15.47
C THR A 188 7.05 -12.59 16.15
N SER A 189 7.03 -12.68 17.49
CA SER A 189 5.78 -12.67 18.27
C SER A 189 4.91 -11.42 18.01
N GLN A 190 5.54 -10.25 17.84
CA GLN A 190 4.89 -8.99 17.53
C GLN A 190 4.29 -8.99 16.12
N GLY A 191 5.08 -9.36 15.11
CA GLY A 191 4.61 -9.44 13.73
C GLY A 191 3.52 -10.50 13.53
N LEU A 192 3.61 -11.65 14.20
CA LEU A 192 2.55 -12.66 14.23
C LEU A 192 1.24 -12.11 14.80
N ALA A 193 1.30 -11.31 15.87
CA ALA A 193 0.13 -10.66 16.45
C ALA A 193 -0.49 -9.61 15.49
N SER A 194 0.33 -8.75 14.88
CA SER A 194 -0.14 -7.78 13.88
C SER A 194 -0.80 -8.47 12.67
N MET A 195 -0.25 -9.61 12.23
CA MET A 195 -0.83 -10.41 11.15
C MET A 195 -2.08 -11.18 11.58
N LEU A 196 -2.21 -11.55 12.86
CA LEU A 196 -3.39 -12.21 13.41
C LEU A 196 -4.64 -11.32 13.32
N ASP A 197 -4.51 -10.04 13.63
CA ASP A 197 -5.63 -9.11 13.55
C ASP A 197 -6.05 -8.86 12.10
N LYS A 198 -5.10 -8.81 11.16
CA LYS A 198 -5.39 -8.81 9.72
C LYS A 198 -6.09 -10.10 9.25
N TYR A 199 -5.67 -11.27 9.74
CA TYR A 199 -6.29 -12.56 9.44
C TYR A 199 -7.75 -12.63 9.93
N LYS A 200 -8.02 -12.25 11.19
CA LYS A 200 -9.37 -12.18 11.78
C LYS A 200 -10.30 -11.27 10.99
N ASN A 201 -9.77 -10.15 10.48
CA ASN A 201 -10.50 -9.19 9.65
C ASN A 201 -10.62 -9.60 8.16
N TYR A 202 -10.18 -10.81 7.78
CA TYR A 202 -10.18 -11.33 6.40
C TYR A 202 -9.36 -10.48 5.40
N ALA A 203 -8.41 -9.67 5.85
CA ALA A 203 -7.67 -8.72 5.00
C ALA A 203 -6.87 -9.44 3.88
N PHE A 204 -6.37 -10.64 4.17
CA PHE A 204 -5.65 -11.50 3.23
C PHE A 204 -6.55 -12.24 2.22
N GLY A 205 -7.86 -11.98 2.25
CA GLY A 205 -8.84 -12.63 1.42
C GLY A 205 -9.23 -14.03 1.91
N ARG A 206 -9.87 -14.79 1.00
CA ARG A 206 -10.53 -16.06 1.30
C ARG A 206 -10.37 -17.05 0.15
N CYS A 207 -10.31 -18.33 0.48
CA CYS A 207 -10.06 -19.43 -0.45
C CYS A 207 -11.01 -19.39 -1.66
N PRO A 208 -10.51 -19.64 -2.89
CA PRO A 208 -11.35 -19.67 -4.09
C PRO A 208 -12.16 -20.97 -4.24
N ARG A 209 -11.78 -22.08 -3.62
CA ARG A 209 -12.56 -23.33 -3.65
C ARG A 209 -13.88 -23.17 -2.90
N VAL A 210 -14.99 -23.58 -3.52
CA VAL A 210 -16.34 -23.51 -2.94
C VAL A 210 -16.43 -24.35 -1.67
N ASP A 211 -15.89 -25.57 -1.68
CA ASP A 211 -15.89 -26.53 -0.56
C ASP A 211 -15.10 -26.03 0.66
N CYS A 212 -14.23 -25.03 0.47
CA CYS A 212 -13.58 -24.36 1.59
C CYS A 212 -14.49 -23.38 2.34
N CYS A 213 -15.75 -23.20 1.93
CA CYS A 213 -16.74 -22.32 2.57
C CYS A 213 -16.23 -20.87 2.78
N ARG A 214 -15.40 -20.38 1.84
CA ARG A 214 -14.66 -19.12 1.95
C ARG A 214 -13.74 -19.01 3.19
N GLN A 215 -13.04 -20.08 3.54
CA GLN A 215 -11.96 -20.08 4.54
C GLN A 215 -11.02 -18.84 4.40
N PRO A 216 -10.76 -18.05 5.47
CA PRO A 216 -9.71 -17.03 5.47
C PRO A 216 -8.33 -17.64 5.16
N CYS A 217 -7.55 -16.93 4.35
CA CYS A 217 -6.23 -17.33 3.87
C CYS A 217 -5.10 -16.53 4.52
N LEU A 218 -3.86 -16.92 4.26
CA LEU A 218 -2.64 -16.22 4.70
C LEU A 218 -1.77 -15.92 3.47
N PRO A 219 -1.09 -14.75 3.39
CA PRO A 219 -0.11 -14.48 2.34
C PRO A 219 1.08 -15.45 2.40
N ILE A 220 1.63 -15.85 1.25
CA ILE A 220 2.79 -16.77 1.18
C ILE A 220 3.68 -16.49 -0.04
N GLY A 221 4.99 -16.45 0.16
CA GLY A 221 5.98 -16.48 -0.90
C GLY A 221 6.30 -17.92 -1.33
N GLN A 222 6.54 -18.16 -2.62
CA GLN A 222 7.02 -19.47 -3.09
C GLN A 222 8.56 -19.57 -3.09
N SER A 223 9.24 -18.46 -2.80
CA SER A 223 10.68 -18.35 -2.60
C SER A 223 10.95 -17.20 -1.63
N ASP A 224 12.05 -17.33 -0.87
CA ASP A 224 12.60 -16.26 -0.04
C ASP A 224 13.65 -15.41 -0.80
N ILE A 225 13.86 -15.70 -2.10
CA ILE A 225 14.74 -14.95 -3.00
C ILE A 225 13.91 -13.85 -3.69
N PRO A 226 14.27 -12.56 -3.58
CA PRO A 226 13.58 -11.48 -4.27
C PRO A 226 13.51 -11.67 -5.79
N LEU A 227 12.45 -11.14 -6.40
CA LEU A 227 12.08 -11.19 -7.81
C LEU A 227 11.81 -12.60 -8.37
N ALA A 228 11.92 -13.67 -7.56
CA ALA A 228 11.73 -15.04 -8.02
C ALA A 228 10.25 -15.43 -8.24
N SER A 229 9.33 -14.88 -7.46
CA SER A 229 7.89 -15.17 -7.59
C SER A 229 7.04 -14.09 -6.92
N THR A 230 5.92 -13.70 -7.53
CA THR A 230 4.95 -12.80 -6.87
C THR A 230 4.20 -13.48 -5.72
N ILE A 231 3.62 -12.69 -4.83
CA ILE A 231 2.84 -13.14 -3.67
C ILE A 231 1.70 -14.09 -4.05
N LYS A 232 1.44 -15.05 -3.16
CA LYS A 232 0.32 -16.00 -3.24
C LYS A 232 -0.49 -15.97 -1.95
N ILE A 233 -1.63 -16.65 -1.93
CA ILE A 233 -2.43 -16.89 -0.72
C ILE A 233 -2.53 -18.40 -0.45
N TYR A 234 -2.19 -18.80 0.77
CA TYR A 234 -2.31 -20.16 1.29
C TYR A 234 -3.67 -20.34 1.98
N CYS A 235 -4.37 -21.43 1.66
CA CYS A 235 -5.60 -21.83 2.33
C CYS A 235 -5.34 -22.93 3.38
N PRO A 236 -5.53 -22.66 4.69
CA PRO A 236 -5.30 -23.66 5.73
C PRO A 236 -6.33 -24.79 5.78
N LYS A 237 -7.45 -24.71 5.05
CA LYS A 237 -8.50 -25.77 5.02
C LYS A 237 -8.29 -26.82 3.92
N CYS A 238 -7.71 -26.44 2.79
CA CYS A 238 -7.37 -27.38 1.71
C CYS A 238 -5.87 -27.54 1.49
N GLU A 239 -5.04 -26.89 2.32
CA GLU A 239 -3.58 -27.02 2.32
C GLU A 239 -2.94 -26.71 0.95
N ASP A 240 -3.47 -25.69 0.26
CA ASP A 240 -3.18 -25.39 -1.16
C ASP A 240 -3.02 -23.86 -1.40
N VAL A 241 -2.35 -23.49 -2.49
CA VAL A 241 -1.82 -22.13 -2.76
C VAL A 241 -2.45 -21.52 -4.03
N TYR A 242 -2.85 -20.26 -3.96
CA TYR A 242 -3.57 -19.56 -5.04
C TYR A 242 -3.01 -18.16 -5.30
N TYR A 243 -3.38 -17.58 -6.44
CA TYR A 243 -3.14 -16.15 -6.70
C TYR A 243 -4.12 -15.28 -5.87
N PRO A 244 -3.68 -14.08 -5.41
CA PRO A 244 -4.59 -13.08 -4.86
C PRO A 244 -5.69 -12.71 -5.85
N ARG A 245 -6.89 -12.38 -5.37
CA ARG A 245 -8.00 -11.93 -6.23
C ARG A 245 -7.84 -10.48 -6.69
N SER A 246 -7.14 -9.64 -5.92
CA SER A 246 -6.88 -8.25 -6.27
C SER A 246 -5.73 -8.17 -7.28
N LYS A 247 -5.97 -7.52 -8.43
CA LYS A 247 -4.91 -7.27 -9.42
C LYS A 247 -3.80 -6.36 -8.87
N TYR A 248 -4.13 -5.47 -7.94
CA TYR A 248 -3.17 -4.56 -7.31
C TYR A 248 -2.17 -5.30 -6.41
N GLN A 249 -2.57 -6.43 -5.84
CA GLN A 249 -1.69 -7.28 -5.02
C GLN A 249 -0.83 -8.24 -5.86
N ALA A 250 -1.17 -8.46 -7.14
CA ALA A 250 -0.58 -9.53 -7.96
C ALA A 250 0.91 -9.32 -8.31
N ASN A 251 1.41 -8.08 -8.15
CA ASN A 251 2.78 -7.68 -8.45
C ASN A 251 3.69 -7.60 -7.20
N ILE A 252 3.15 -7.72 -5.98
CA ILE A 252 3.99 -7.74 -4.77
C ILE A 252 4.90 -8.96 -4.81
N ASP A 253 6.16 -8.80 -4.43
CA ASP A 253 7.11 -9.90 -4.30
C ASP A 253 6.69 -10.88 -3.19
N GLY A 254 6.70 -12.18 -3.48
CA GLY A 254 6.46 -13.22 -2.50
C GLY A 254 7.53 -13.26 -1.41
N ALA A 255 8.76 -12.88 -1.72
CA ALA A 255 9.87 -12.85 -0.77
C ALA A 255 9.62 -11.92 0.43
N TYR A 256 8.75 -10.92 0.28
CA TYR A 256 8.38 -9.97 1.35
C TYR A 256 7.44 -10.57 2.42
N PHE A 257 6.97 -11.80 2.21
CA PHE A 257 6.20 -12.60 3.17
C PHE A 257 6.88 -13.95 3.47
N GLY A 258 7.74 -14.40 2.55
CA GLY A 258 8.53 -15.60 2.67
C GLY A 258 7.72 -16.90 2.62
N THR A 259 8.45 -18.01 2.61
CA THR A 259 7.91 -19.38 2.54
C THR A 259 7.35 -19.87 3.87
N THR A 260 7.87 -19.34 4.98
CA THR A 260 7.67 -19.90 6.33
C THR A 260 6.44 -19.36 7.06
N PHE A 261 6.03 -18.11 6.78
CA PHE A 261 5.07 -17.37 7.60
C PHE A 261 3.74 -18.12 7.89
N PRO A 262 3.00 -18.68 6.91
CA PRO A 262 1.72 -19.33 7.21
C PRO A 262 1.86 -20.57 8.09
N HIS A 263 2.97 -21.30 7.94
CA HIS A 263 3.23 -22.51 8.71
C HIS A 263 3.54 -22.16 10.16
N LEU A 264 4.40 -21.16 10.39
CA LEU A 264 4.68 -20.66 11.74
C LEU A 264 3.43 -20.08 12.40
N PHE A 265 2.69 -19.22 11.69
CA PHE A 265 1.44 -18.62 12.16
C PHE A 265 0.44 -19.67 12.66
N LEU A 266 0.24 -20.75 11.89
CA LEU A 266 -0.67 -21.83 12.28
C LEU A 266 -0.11 -22.71 13.41
N MET A 267 1.21 -22.86 13.55
CA MET A 267 1.82 -23.52 14.72
C MET A 267 1.66 -22.68 15.99
N THR A 268 1.67 -21.35 15.90
CA THR A 268 1.46 -20.44 17.03
C THR A 268 -0.02 -20.33 17.43
N TYR A 269 -0.93 -20.28 16.45
CA TYR A 269 -2.37 -20.13 16.67
C TYR A 269 -3.14 -21.40 16.24
N GLU A 270 -2.91 -22.49 16.98
CA GLU A 270 -3.45 -23.81 16.62
C GLU A 270 -4.98 -23.88 16.63
N ASP A 271 -5.63 -23.03 17.44
CA ASP A 271 -7.08 -22.87 17.52
C ASP A 271 -7.71 -22.35 16.22
N LEU A 272 -6.91 -21.73 15.34
CA LEU A 272 -7.34 -21.23 14.03
C LEU A 272 -7.20 -22.28 12.91
N LYS A 273 -6.62 -23.46 13.18
CA LYS A 273 -6.51 -24.55 12.20
C LYS A 273 -7.91 -25.07 11.85
N PRO A 274 -8.35 -25.01 10.59
CA PRO A 274 -9.67 -25.52 10.21
C PRO A 274 -9.76 -27.01 10.45
N GLN A 275 -10.89 -27.48 11.01
CA GLN A 275 -11.16 -28.90 11.09
C GLN A 275 -11.21 -29.50 9.68
N LYS A 276 -10.48 -30.61 9.47
CA LYS A 276 -10.54 -31.37 8.22
C LYS A 276 -11.97 -31.85 8.01
N ALA A 277 -12.51 -31.66 6.82
CA ALA A 277 -13.86 -32.09 6.51
C ALA A 277 -13.98 -33.60 6.71
N SER A 278 -14.94 -34.02 7.54
CA SER A 278 -15.31 -35.42 7.68
C SER A 278 -15.69 -35.96 6.31
N GLN A 279 -14.97 -36.98 5.81
CA GLN A 279 -15.39 -37.70 4.62
C GLN A 279 -16.63 -38.53 5.00
N SER A 280 -17.78 -38.10 4.53
CA SER A 280 -19.09 -38.76 4.66
C SER A 280 -19.45 -39.51 3.38
#